data_AF-A0AAW0VRA3-F1
#
_entry.id   AF-A0AAW0VRA3-F1
#
_cell.length_a   1.000
_cell.length_b   1.000
_cell.length_c   1.000
_cell.angle_alpha   90.00
_cell.angle_beta   90.00
_cell.angle_gamma   90.00
#
_symmetry.space_group_name_H-M   'P 1'
#
loop_
_entity.id
_entity.type
_entity.pdbx_description
1 polymer ?
#
loop_
_entity_poly.entity_id
_entity_poly.type
_entity_poly.pdbx_seq_one_letter_code
_entity_poly.pdbx_strand_id
1 'polypeptide(L)'
;MAIMYPQRILGVHVNTFYVSTPGLTFRIKMLLGAFLPAGVVVAKEDQNKLYPLSNLFSMVLMETGYMHLQATKPDTIGAALNQNPVSLAAYILEKFSIWTHRDNRHKPDGGLLHGDFPISLDNLLDNICIYWFTNSITTSVRFYSEGFNKKTYGKLDTIPVRVPAGLASFPQEILNLPKNFIAHKFYNIVTYNEQPAGGHFAAMERPALLAVDLHKFVTTLEKTT
;
A
#
# COMPACT_ATOMS: atom_id res chain seq x y z
N MET A 1 -12.01 -2.51 -10.03
CA MET A 1 -12.44 -2.41 -11.44
C MET A 1 -12.12 -3.66 -12.25
N ALA A 2 -10.84 -4.07 -12.33
CA ALA A 2 -10.41 -5.26 -13.09
C ALA A 2 -11.18 -6.57 -12.79
N ILE A 3 -11.63 -6.75 -11.55
CA ILE A 3 -12.46 -7.89 -11.13
C ILE A 3 -13.89 -7.78 -11.66
N MET A 4 -14.49 -6.59 -11.57
CA MET A 4 -15.91 -6.37 -11.86
C MET A 4 -16.19 -6.24 -13.35
N TYR A 5 -15.24 -5.70 -14.11
CA TYR A 5 -15.41 -5.37 -15.53
C TYR A 5 -14.23 -5.89 -16.38
N PRO A 6 -13.87 -7.19 -16.30
CA PRO A 6 -12.68 -7.71 -16.97
C PRO A 6 -12.72 -7.52 -18.49
N GLN A 7 -13.90 -7.51 -19.10
CA GLN A 7 -14.08 -7.30 -20.54
C GLN A 7 -13.81 -5.85 -21.00
N ARG A 8 -13.71 -4.91 -20.07
CA ARG A 8 -13.46 -3.48 -20.37
C ARG A 8 -12.08 -3.02 -19.91
N ILE A 9 -11.30 -3.89 -19.28
CA ILE A 9 -10.01 -3.55 -18.67
C ILE A 9 -8.93 -4.38 -19.36
N LEU A 10 -8.11 -3.73 -20.18
CA LEU A 10 -7.04 -4.38 -20.94
C LEU A 10 -5.88 -4.84 -20.05
N GLY A 11 -5.66 -4.14 -18.93
CA GLY A 11 -4.67 -4.52 -17.94
C GLY A 11 -4.79 -3.67 -16.68
N VAL A 12 -4.09 -4.07 -15.63
CA VAL A 12 -4.02 -3.33 -14.36
C VAL A 12 -2.57 -3.21 -13.91
N HIS A 13 -2.16 -2.00 -13.57
CA HIS A 13 -0.86 -1.73 -12.94
C HIS A 13 -1.09 -1.29 -11.50
N VAL A 14 -0.35 -1.87 -10.56
CA VAL A 14 -0.40 -1.48 -9.15
C VAL A 14 0.99 -1.42 -8.53
N ASN A 15 1.22 -0.40 -7.69
CA ASN A 15 2.41 -0.27 -6.84
C ASN A 15 2.14 -0.62 -5.37
N THR A 16 0.90 -0.97 -5.03
CA THR A 16 0.49 -1.48 -3.73
C THR A 16 -0.37 -2.72 -3.95
N PHE A 17 0.04 -3.86 -3.41
CA PHE A 17 -0.67 -5.13 -3.61
C PHE A 17 -0.63 -5.99 -2.34
N TYR A 18 -1.80 -6.21 -1.75
CA TYR A 18 -1.98 -7.08 -0.61
C TYR A 18 -3.34 -7.77 -0.66
N VAL A 19 -3.54 -8.76 0.21
CA VAL A 19 -4.80 -9.47 0.38
C VAL A 19 -5.19 -9.36 1.85
N SER A 20 -6.30 -8.69 2.14
CA SER A 20 -6.78 -8.43 3.52
C SER A 20 -7.29 -9.70 4.19
N THR A 21 -7.91 -10.59 3.41
CA THR A 21 -8.38 -11.90 3.89
C THR A 21 -7.64 -13.03 3.17
N PRO A 22 -6.37 -13.32 3.55
CA PRO A 22 -5.60 -14.37 2.91
C PRO A 22 -6.27 -15.74 3.11
N GLY A 23 -6.33 -16.52 2.04
CA GLY A 23 -6.85 -17.89 2.04
C GLY A 23 -5.96 -18.88 2.80
N LEU A 24 -6.45 -20.11 2.99
CA LEU A 24 -5.77 -21.14 3.77
C LEU A 24 -4.35 -21.43 3.25
N THR A 25 -4.17 -21.55 1.93
CA THR A 25 -2.86 -21.81 1.33
C THR A 25 -1.83 -20.72 1.63
N PHE A 26 -2.25 -19.44 1.61
CA PHE A 26 -1.37 -18.32 1.98
C PHE A 26 -0.91 -18.46 3.43
N ARG A 27 -1.85 -18.73 4.36
CA ARG A 27 -1.55 -18.87 5.79
C ARG A 27 -0.62 -20.05 6.06
N ILE A 28 -0.86 -21.20 5.42
CA ILE A 28 0.01 -22.37 5.53
C ILE A 28 1.42 -22.04 5.03
N LYS A 29 1.55 -21.43 3.84
CA LYS A 29 2.87 -21.01 3.31
C LYS A 29 3.57 -20.04 4.27
N MET A 30 2.85 -19.04 4.75
CA MET A 30 3.37 -18.04 5.69
C MET A 30 3.90 -18.71 6.97
N LEU A 31 3.16 -19.65 7.54
CA LEU A 31 3.57 -20.38 8.74
C LEU A 31 4.75 -21.33 8.46
N LEU A 32 4.66 -22.14 7.40
CA LEU A 32 5.74 -23.07 7.05
C LEU A 32 7.06 -22.35 6.77
N GLY A 33 7.03 -21.23 6.03
CA GLY A 33 8.24 -20.46 5.75
C GLY A 33 8.86 -19.79 6.99
N ALA A 34 8.15 -19.71 8.12
CA ALA A 34 8.72 -19.24 9.38
C ALA A 34 9.62 -20.29 10.06
N PHE A 35 9.39 -21.58 9.77
CA PHE A 35 10.09 -22.70 10.41
C PHE A 35 11.03 -23.44 9.45
N LEU A 36 10.74 -23.43 8.15
CA LEU A 36 11.56 -24.07 7.13
C LEU A 36 12.73 -23.17 6.69
N PRO A 37 13.84 -23.74 6.19
CA PRO A 37 14.98 -22.96 5.71
C PRO A 37 14.62 -21.95 4.61
N ALA A 38 15.36 -20.84 4.59
CA ALA A 38 15.21 -19.81 3.57
C ALA A 38 15.43 -20.37 2.15
N GLY A 39 14.52 -20.05 1.23
CA GLY A 39 14.49 -20.56 -0.15
C GLY A 39 13.52 -21.71 -0.40
N VAL A 40 12.97 -22.34 0.66
CA VAL A 40 12.01 -23.46 0.48
C VAL A 40 10.60 -22.95 0.14
N VAL A 41 10.07 -22.01 0.92
CA VAL A 41 8.71 -21.46 0.72
C VAL A 41 8.73 -20.05 0.13
N VAL A 42 9.68 -19.24 0.59
CA VAL A 42 9.94 -17.86 0.12
C VAL A 42 11.38 -17.82 -0.37
N ALA A 43 11.63 -17.17 -1.50
CA ALA A 43 12.98 -16.99 -2.03
C ALA A 43 13.88 -16.31 -0.97
N LYS A 44 15.19 -16.57 -1.00
CA LYS A 44 16.12 -16.05 0.03
C LYS A 44 16.12 -14.52 0.08
N GLU A 45 16.11 -13.87 -1.09
CA GLU A 45 16.02 -12.41 -1.24
C GLU A 45 14.71 -11.82 -0.70
N ASP A 46 13.63 -12.59 -0.73
CA ASP A 46 12.28 -12.17 -0.32
C ASP A 46 11.97 -12.45 1.16
N GLN A 47 12.90 -13.04 1.92
CA GLN A 47 12.63 -13.46 3.31
C GLN A 47 12.25 -12.29 4.21
N ASN A 48 12.95 -11.16 4.07
CA ASN A 48 12.74 -9.94 4.85
C ASN A 48 11.38 -9.28 4.61
N LYS A 49 10.68 -9.62 3.51
CA LYS A 49 9.35 -9.10 3.20
C LYS A 49 8.27 -9.63 4.15
N LEU A 50 8.48 -10.82 4.71
CA LEU A 50 7.50 -11.48 5.59
C LEU A 50 8.07 -11.81 6.97
N TYR A 51 9.36 -12.09 7.07
CA TYR A 51 9.97 -12.67 8.26
C TYR A 51 10.96 -11.71 8.97
N PRO A 52 11.08 -11.79 10.31
CA PRO A 52 10.30 -12.67 11.19
C PRO A 52 8.84 -12.20 11.33
N LEU A 53 7.90 -13.15 11.46
CA LEU A 53 6.46 -12.82 11.54
C LEU A 53 6.13 -11.91 12.72
N SER A 54 6.91 -11.96 13.81
CA SER A 54 6.77 -11.05 14.94
C SER A 54 6.90 -9.58 14.53
N ASN A 55 7.82 -9.26 13.63
CA ASN A 55 8.03 -7.89 13.15
C ASN A 55 6.86 -7.46 12.26
N LEU A 56 6.38 -8.36 11.39
CA LEU A 56 5.20 -8.12 10.56
C LEU A 56 3.96 -7.83 11.43
N PHE A 57 3.66 -8.68 12.42
CA PHE A 57 2.50 -8.49 13.29
C PHE A 57 2.64 -7.24 14.18
N SER A 58 3.82 -7.00 14.73
CA SER A 58 4.10 -5.78 15.51
C SER A 58 3.84 -4.53 14.68
N MET A 59 4.36 -4.50 13.45
CA MET A 59 4.14 -3.40 12.54
C MET A 59 2.66 -3.22 12.18
N VAL A 60 1.96 -4.29 11.82
CA VAL A 60 0.53 -4.21 11.52
C VAL A 60 -0.23 -3.63 12.70
N LEU A 61 0.07 -4.07 13.93
CA LEU A 61 -0.59 -3.54 15.13
C LEU A 61 -0.28 -2.06 15.35
N MET A 62 0.99 -1.66 15.23
CA MET A 62 1.43 -0.27 15.48
C MET A 62 0.89 0.70 14.43
N GLU A 63 0.83 0.30 13.16
CA GLU A 63 0.56 1.21 12.04
C GLU A 63 -0.92 1.27 11.61
N THR A 64 -1.79 0.40 12.14
CA THR A 64 -3.21 0.33 11.75
C THR A 64 -4.17 1.06 12.70
N GLY A 65 -3.68 1.78 13.71
CA GLY A 65 -4.53 2.55 14.63
C GLY A 65 -5.44 3.55 13.92
N TYR A 66 -4.90 4.27 12.92
CA TYR A 66 -5.67 5.20 12.08
C TYR A 66 -6.82 4.47 11.35
N MET A 67 -6.53 3.32 10.74
CA MET A 67 -7.46 2.51 9.98
C MET A 67 -8.61 1.99 10.86
N HIS A 68 -8.29 1.52 12.07
CA HIS A 68 -9.29 1.06 13.03
C HIS A 68 -10.24 2.19 13.46
N LEU A 69 -9.69 3.37 13.77
CA LEU A 69 -10.50 4.54 14.14
C LEU A 69 -11.41 5.00 12.99
N GLN A 70 -10.87 5.08 11.77
CA GLN A 70 -11.62 5.49 10.58
C GLN A 70 -12.69 4.47 10.18
N ALA A 71 -12.42 3.17 10.34
CA ALA A 71 -13.39 2.11 10.06
C ALA A 71 -14.61 2.13 11.02
N THR A 72 -14.43 2.63 12.25
CA THR A 72 -15.44 2.50 13.31
C THR A 72 -16.11 3.81 13.71
N LYS A 73 -15.37 4.93 13.71
CA LYS A 73 -15.82 6.25 14.16
C LYS A 73 -15.36 7.38 13.21
N PRO A 74 -15.62 7.27 11.88
CA PRO A 74 -15.13 8.22 10.88
C PRO A 74 -15.57 9.66 11.16
N ASP A 75 -16.83 9.87 11.55
CA ASP A 75 -17.38 11.18 11.85
C ASP A 75 -16.79 11.82 13.11
N THR A 76 -16.41 11.00 14.10
CA THR A 76 -15.78 11.48 15.33
C THR A 76 -14.38 12.02 15.07
N ILE A 77 -13.53 11.24 14.37
CA ILE A 77 -12.19 11.71 14.01
C ILE A 77 -12.25 12.86 13.00
N GLY A 78 -13.17 12.78 12.03
CA GLY A 78 -13.38 13.82 11.03
C GLY A 78 -13.76 15.18 11.63
N ALA A 79 -14.63 15.19 12.64
CA ALA A 79 -15.00 16.41 13.37
C ALA A 79 -13.77 17.07 14.05
N ALA A 80 -12.85 16.29 14.61
CA ALA A 80 -11.64 16.81 15.21
C ALA A 80 -10.66 17.38 14.17
N LEU A 81 -10.48 16.68 13.04
CA LEU A 81 -9.52 17.08 12.00
C LEU A 81 -9.99 18.29 11.19
N ASN A 82 -11.30 18.44 10.96
CA ASN A 82 -11.86 19.56 10.17
C ASN A 82 -11.73 20.93 10.84
N GLN A 83 -11.62 20.99 12.18
CA GLN A 83 -11.64 22.26 12.92
C GLN A 83 -10.24 22.84 13.17
N ASN A 84 -9.18 22.08 12.92
CA ASN A 84 -7.83 22.49 13.24
C ASN A 84 -6.85 22.07 12.12
N PRO A 85 -6.27 23.03 11.37
CA PRO A 85 -5.36 22.71 10.27
C PRO A 85 -4.08 22.04 10.76
N VAL A 86 -3.63 22.32 12.00
CA VAL A 86 -2.47 21.66 12.62
C VAL A 86 -2.78 20.19 12.90
N SER A 87 -3.98 19.88 13.41
CA SER A 87 -4.40 18.49 13.66
C SER A 87 -4.55 17.71 12.36
N LEU A 88 -5.14 18.32 11.32
CA LEU A 88 -5.23 17.73 9.98
C LEU A 88 -3.84 17.44 9.41
N ALA A 89 -2.94 18.44 9.44
CA ALA A 89 -1.59 18.30 8.94
C ALA A 89 -0.83 17.21 9.70
N ALA A 90 -0.85 17.20 11.04
CA ALA A 90 -0.18 16.18 11.83
C ALA A 90 -0.68 14.75 11.50
N TYR A 91 -2.00 14.59 11.33
CA TYR A 91 -2.62 13.30 11.05
C TYR A 91 -2.25 12.75 9.65
N ILE A 92 -2.08 13.63 8.66
CA ILE A 92 -1.69 13.25 7.29
C ILE A 92 -0.17 13.12 7.15
N LEU A 93 0.60 14.07 7.68
CA LEU A 93 2.07 14.12 7.55
C LEU A 93 2.76 12.94 8.24
N GLU A 94 2.19 12.43 9.33
CA GLU A 94 2.70 11.21 9.97
C GLU A 94 2.73 10.03 8.97
N LYS A 95 1.74 9.93 8.07
CA LYS A 95 1.72 8.89 7.03
C LYS A 95 2.78 9.12 5.98
N PHE A 96 2.95 10.36 5.51
CA PHE A 96 4.05 10.71 4.62
C PHE A 96 5.41 10.39 5.23
N SER A 97 5.59 10.63 6.52
CA SER A 97 6.82 10.31 7.24
C SER A 97 7.10 8.79 7.24
N ILE A 98 6.23 8.01 7.88
CA ILE A 98 6.51 6.60 8.19
C ILE A 98 6.37 5.70 6.96
N TRP A 99 5.43 6.01 6.05
CA TRP A 99 5.20 5.20 4.85
C TRP A 99 6.16 5.50 3.70
N THR A 100 6.96 6.58 3.81
CA THR A 100 8.12 6.83 2.94
C THR A 100 9.34 6.05 3.44
N HIS A 101 9.61 6.11 4.74
CA HIS A 101 10.69 5.35 5.36
C HIS A 101 10.42 5.11 6.84
N ARG A 102 10.43 3.84 7.27
CA ARG A 102 10.00 3.46 8.63
C ARG A 102 10.84 4.07 9.74
N ASP A 103 12.14 4.21 9.51
CA ASP A 103 13.07 4.79 10.48
C ASP A 103 12.82 6.27 10.76
N ASN A 104 12.03 6.95 9.92
CA ASN A 104 11.61 8.33 10.18
C ASN A 104 10.85 8.48 11.52
N ARG A 105 10.22 7.41 12.02
CA ARG A 105 9.56 7.40 13.33
C ARG A 105 10.50 7.72 14.50
N HIS A 106 11.80 7.52 14.31
CA HIS A 106 12.82 7.75 15.33
C HIS A 106 13.48 9.13 15.19
N LYS A 107 13.13 9.89 14.13
CA LYS A 107 13.61 11.24 13.92
C LYS A 107 12.71 12.23 14.65
N PRO A 108 13.27 13.28 15.28
CA PRO A 108 12.50 14.25 16.08
C PRO A 108 11.48 15.05 15.24
N ASP A 109 11.72 15.20 13.94
CA ASP A 109 10.86 15.92 12.97
C ASP A 109 10.10 14.96 12.03
N GLY A 110 10.15 13.65 12.30
CA GLY A 110 9.59 12.64 11.40
C GLY A 110 10.31 12.56 10.04
N GLY A 111 11.52 13.09 9.90
CA GLY A 111 12.26 13.06 8.64
C GLY A 111 11.73 14.00 7.55
N LEU A 112 10.64 14.74 7.81
CA LEU A 112 9.92 15.52 6.80
C LEU A 112 10.67 16.79 6.36
N LEU A 113 11.58 17.30 7.20
CA LEU A 113 12.32 18.55 6.93
C LEU A 113 13.76 18.31 6.48
N HIS A 114 14.16 17.04 6.31
CA HIS A 114 15.49 16.70 5.85
C HIS A 114 15.60 16.88 4.32
N GLY A 115 16.75 17.37 3.85
CA GLY A 115 17.00 17.59 2.42
C GLY A 115 17.04 16.32 1.57
N ASP A 116 17.12 15.14 2.18
CA ASP A 116 17.05 13.84 1.51
C ASP A 116 15.62 13.25 1.47
N PHE A 117 14.64 13.91 2.11
CA PHE A 117 13.25 13.47 2.04
C PHE A 117 12.73 13.63 0.59
N PRO A 118 12.11 12.61 0.01
CA PRO A 118 11.89 12.56 -1.43
C PRO A 118 10.72 13.42 -1.93
N ILE A 119 9.95 14.04 -1.02
CA ILE A 119 8.79 14.88 -1.34
C ILE A 119 9.03 16.27 -0.73
N SER A 120 8.94 17.33 -1.53
CA SER A 120 9.11 18.69 -1.00
C SER A 120 8.01 19.05 0.00
N LEU A 121 8.33 19.98 0.92
CA LEU A 121 7.34 20.50 1.87
C LEU A 121 6.14 21.12 1.16
N ASP A 122 6.35 21.84 0.06
CA ASP A 122 5.27 22.42 -0.76
C ASP A 122 4.33 21.32 -1.28
N ASN A 123 4.86 20.21 -1.82
CA ASN A 123 4.02 19.11 -2.30
C ASN A 123 3.23 18.41 -1.18
N LEU A 124 3.80 18.34 0.03
CA LEU A 124 3.11 17.83 1.22
C LEU A 124 1.96 18.77 1.63
N LEU A 125 2.23 20.07 1.65
CA LEU A 125 1.24 21.10 1.98
C LEU A 125 0.14 21.20 0.93
N ASP A 126 0.47 21.06 -0.36
CA ASP A 126 -0.52 21.00 -1.44
C ASP A 126 -1.52 19.86 -1.21
N ASN A 127 -1.03 18.69 -0.80
CA ASN A 127 -1.91 17.57 -0.45
C ASN A 127 -2.83 17.91 0.74
N ILE A 128 -2.28 18.49 1.82
CA ILE A 128 -3.06 18.90 2.99
C ILE A 128 -4.10 19.97 2.61
N CYS A 129 -3.73 20.94 1.76
CA CYS A 129 -4.59 22.00 1.28
C CYS A 129 -5.79 21.46 0.51
N ILE A 130 -5.63 20.38 -0.26
CA ILE A 130 -6.75 19.69 -0.90
C ILE A 130 -7.76 19.23 0.16
N TYR A 131 -7.33 18.54 1.21
CA TYR A 131 -8.23 18.10 2.28
C TYR A 131 -8.87 19.26 3.04
N TRP A 132 -8.07 20.29 3.36
CA TRP A 132 -8.49 21.44 4.14
C TRP A 132 -9.52 22.29 3.39
N PHE A 133 -9.21 22.77 2.20
CA PHE A 133 -10.08 23.68 1.46
C PHE A 133 -11.35 23.01 0.93
N THR A 134 -11.32 21.70 0.71
CA THR A 134 -12.52 20.93 0.34
C THR A 134 -13.31 20.43 1.55
N ASN A 135 -12.80 20.61 2.78
CA ASN A 135 -13.42 20.13 4.02
C ASN A 135 -13.74 18.61 3.97
N SER A 136 -12.87 17.83 3.32
CA SER A 136 -13.19 16.48 2.86
C SER A 136 -12.61 15.35 3.70
N ILE A 137 -11.88 15.64 4.79
CA ILE A 137 -11.28 14.58 5.63
C ILE A 137 -12.35 13.65 6.22
N THR A 138 -13.50 14.19 6.66
CA THR A 138 -14.59 13.36 7.19
C THR A 138 -15.15 12.42 6.11
N THR A 139 -15.37 12.93 4.90
CA THR A 139 -15.88 12.12 3.79
C THR A 139 -14.86 11.11 3.27
N SER A 140 -13.57 11.43 3.29
CA SER A 140 -12.52 10.51 2.86
C SER A 140 -12.40 9.32 3.81
N VAL A 141 -12.44 9.56 5.13
CA VAL A 141 -12.30 8.48 6.12
C VAL A 141 -13.53 7.58 6.26
N ARG A 142 -14.73 8.07 5.90
CA ARG A 142 -15.95 7.22 5.81
C ARG A 142 -15.77 6.05 4.82
N PHE A 143 -14.89 6.19 3.83
CA PHE A 143 -14.54 5.09 2.93
C PHE A 143 -14.03 3.85 3.66
N TYR A 144 -13.30 4.02 4.78
CA TYR A 144 -12.88 2.91 5.62
C TYR A 144 -14.07 2.24 6.30
N SER A 145 -15.01 3.01 6.84
CA SER A 145 -16.20 2.43 7.48
C SER A 145 -17.04 1.60 6.49
N GLU A 146 -17.19 2.08 5.25
CA GLU A 146 -17.87 1.33 4.19
C GLU A 146 -17.08 0.10 3.71
N GLY A 147 -15.75 0.20 3.66
CA GLY A 147 -14.87 -0.91 3.27
C GLY A 147 -14.80 -2.03 4.30
N PHE A 148 -14.87 -1.71 5.59
CA PHE A 148 -14.72 -2.64 6.71
C PHE A 148 -16.05 -3.17 7.27
N ASN A 149 -17.20 -2.77 6.70
CA ASN A 149 -18.48 -3.33 7.11
C ASN A 149 -18.63 -4.80 6.68
N LYS A 150 -19.49 -5.56 7.39
CA LYS A 150 -19.73 -7.00 7.13
C LYS A 150 -20.18 -7.32 5.70
N LYS A 151 -20.79 -6.36 4.99
CA LYS A 151 -21.31 -6.56 3.64
C LYS A 151 -20.23 -6.42 2.58
N THR A 152 -19.13 -5.73 2.85
CA THR A 152 -18.10 -5.41 1.84
C THR A 152 -16.76 -6.07 2.15
N TYR A 153 -16.39 -6.16 3.41
CA TYR A 153 -15.05 -6.54 3.84
C TYR A 153 -14.61 -7.90 3.28
N GLY A 154 -13.44 -7.93 2.62
CA GLY A 154 -12.81 -9.14 2.09
C GLY A 154 -13.53 -9.82 0.92
N LYS A 155 -14.70 -9.34 0.48
CA LYS A 155 -15.46 -10.03 -0.59
C LYS A 155 -14.74 -10.09 -1.92
N LEU A 156 -14.02 -9.02 -2.26
CA LEU A 156 -13.25 -8.98 -3.51
C LEU A 156 -11.94 -9.74 -3.41
N ASP A 157 -11.40 -9.97 -2.21
CA ASP A 157 -10.11 -10.62 -2.01
C ASP A 157 -10.10 -12.05 -2.53
N THR A 158 -11.22 -12.77 -2.39
CA THR A 158 -11.41 -14.15 -2.84
C THR A 158 -11.56 -14.29 -4.36
N ILE A 159 -11.79 -13.18 -5.08
CA ILE A 159 -11.97 -13.20 -6.52
C ILE A 159 -10.65 -12.82 -7.20
N PRO A 160 -10.07 -13.69 -8.05
CA PRO A 160 -8.80 -13.40 -8.71
C PRO A 160 -8.95 -12.30 -9.77
N VAL A 161 -7.91 -11.49 -9.91
CA VAL A 161 -7.69 -10.59 -11.02
C VAL A 161 -7.15 -11.40 -12.19
N ARG A 162 -7.95 -11.48 -13.27
CA ARG A 162 -7.64 -12.30 -14.46
C ARG A 162 -7.07 -11.51 -15.64
N VAL A 163 -7.31 -10.20 -15.67
CA VAL A 163 -6.70 -9.32 -16.69
C VAL A 163 -5.17 -9.29 -16.50
N PRO A 164 -4.39 -9.01 -17.56
CA PRO A 164 -2.95 -8.76 -17.45
C PRO A 164 -2.61 -7.77 -16.33
N ALA A 165 -1.65 -8.12 -15.49
CA ALA A 165 -1.26 -7.35 -14.32
C ALA A 165 0.23 -6.98 -14.33
N GLY A 166 0.52 -5.71 -14.03
CA GLY A 166 1.86 -5.21 -13.74
C GLY A 166 1.98 -4.83 -12.26
N LEU A 167 3.04 -5.30 -11.61
CA LEU A 167 3.28 -5.10 -10.18
C LEU A 167 4.62 -4.39 -9.97
N ALA A 168 4.58 -3.19 -9.39
CA ALA A 168 5.77 -2.44 -9.00
C ALA A 168 6.01 -2.58 -7.49
N SER A 169 7.05 -3.32 -7.10
CA SER A 169 7.37 -3.62 -5.69
C SER A 169 8.35 -2.58 -5.13
N PHE A 170 7.85 -1.61 -4.37
CA PHE A 170 8.68 -0.60 -3.70
C PHE A 170 9.21 -1.10 -2.34
N PRO A 171 10.49 -0.86 -2.01
CA PRO A 171 11.14 -1.48 -0.86
C PRO A 171 10.59 -0.98 0.49
N GLN A 172 10.12 0.27 0.56
CA GLN A 172 9.59 0.86 1.79
C GLN A 172 8.07 0.81 1.90
N GLU A 173 7.38 0.09 1.00
CA GLU A 173 5.93 -0.11 1.09
C GLU A 173 5.53 -0.75 2.45
N ILE A 174 4.34 -0.41 2.93
CA ILE A 174 3.80 -0.86 4.23
C ILE A 174 3.72 -2.38 4.28
N LEU A 175 3.24 -2.99 3.20
CA LEU A 175 3.20 -4.43 3.00
C LEU A 175 3.79 -4.76 1.64
N ASN A 176 5.03 -5.26 1.64
CA ASN A 176 5.66 -5.79 0.45
C ASN A 176 5.52 -7.31 0.47
N LEU A 177 4.82 -7.90 -0.50
CA LEU A 177 4.61 -9.35 -0.57
C LEU A 177 5.47 -9.99 -1.66
N PRO A 178 6.08 -11.17 -1.40
CA PRO A 178 6.74 -11.95 -2.43
C PRO A 178 5.80 -12.30 -3.60
N LYS A 179 6.32 -12.37 -4.82
CA LYS A 179 5.52 -12.64 -6.03
C LYS A 179 4.68 -13.91 -5.92
N ASN A 180 5.24 -14.98 -5.34
CA ASN A 180 4.54 -16.25 -5.17
C ASN A 180 3.42 -16.22 -4.11
N PHE A 181 3.39 -15.20 -3.24
CA PHE A 181 2.31 -14.97 -2.28
C PHE A 181 1.16 -14.20 -2.91
N ILE A 182 1.41 -13.32 -3.89
CA ILE A 182 0.36 -12.54 -4.55
C ILE A 182 -0.17 -13.16 -5.86
N ALA A 183 0.50 -14.18 -6.40
CA ALA A 183 0.11 -14.85 -7.64
C ALA A 183 -1.29 -15.51 -7.61
N HIS A 184 -1.81 -15.84 -6.42
CA HIS A 184 -3.20 -16.32 -6.28
C HIS A 184 -4.24 -15.18 -6.42
N LYS A 185 -3.81 -13.93 -6.25
CA LYS A 185 -4.66 -12.76 -6.45
C LYS A 185 -4.57 -12.25 -7.88
N PHE A 186 -3.37 -12.16 -8.44
CA PHE A 186 -3.14 -11.77 -9.83
C PHE A 186 -2.68 -12.99 -10.63
N TYR A 187 -3.59 -13.57 -11.41
CA TYR A 187 -3.32 -14.83 -12.14
C TYR A 187 -2.45 -14.62 -13.38
N ASN A 188 -2.51 -13.44 -13.99
CA ASN A 188 -1.77 -13.11 -15.21
C ASN A 188 -0.79 -11.95 -14.94
N ILE A 189 0.25 -12.21 -14.15
CA ILE A 189 1.30 -11.20 -13.88
C ILE A 189 2.26 -11.15 -15.06
N VAL A 190 2.15 -10.09 -15.85
CA VAL A 190 2.98 -9.84 -17.05
C VAL A 190 4.29 -9.16 -16.67
N THR A 191 4.25 -8.21 -15.72
CA THR A 191 5.45 -7.59 -15.15
C THR A 191 5.42 -7.65 -13.62
N TYR A 192 6.55 -7.99 -13.03
CA TYR A 192 6.81 -7.83 -11.60
C TYR A 192 8.22 -7.26 -11.49
N ASN A 193 8.34 -6.01 -11.08
CA ASN A 193 9.62 -5.34 -10.99
C ASN A 193 9.84 -4.83 -9.57
N GLU A 194 10.97 -5.20 -8.98
CA GLU A 194 11.43 -4.63 -7.73
C GLU A 194 12.11 -3.29 -8.00
N GLN A 195 11.69 -2.28 -7.25
CA GLN A 195 12.21 -0.92 -7.41
C GLN A 195 13.39 -0.70 -6.46
N PRO A 196 14.42 0.06 -6.87
CA PRO A 196 15.61 0.28 -6.06
C PRO A 196 15.37 1.19 -4.85
N ALA A 197 14.33 2.04 -4.88
CA ALA A 197 14.01 2.99 -3.82
C ALA A 197 12.54 3.42 -3.88
N GLY A 198 12.06 4.00 -2.78
CA GLY A 198 10.71 4.53 -2.62
C GLY A 198 9.83 3.65 -1.73
N GLY A 199 8.72 4.23 -1.27
CA GLY A 199 7.73 3.61 -0.40
C GLY A 199 6.32 3.70 -0.95
N HIS A 200 5.38 4.00 -0.06
CA HIS A 200 3.95 3.97 -0.36
C HIS A 200 3.52 5.02 -1.40
N PHE A 201 4.11 6.21 -1.36
CA PHE A 201 3.75 7.32 -2.25
C PHE A 201 4.63 7.30 -3.50
N ALA A 202 4.76 6.13 -4.15
CA ALA A 202 5.68 5.87 -5.26
C ALA A 202 5.74 6.98 -6.32
N ALA A 203 4.57 7.50 -6.74
CA ALA A 203 4.48 8.57 -7.73
C ALA A 203 5.05 9.90 -7.25
N MET A 204 4.89 10.23 -5.96
CA MET A 204 5.43 11.45 -5.36
C MET A 204 6.90 11.30 -4.98
N GLU A 205 7.31 10.13 -4.49
CA GLU A 205 8.68 9.90 -4.02
C GLU A 205 9.67 9.63 -5.15
N ARG A 206 9.24 8.86 -6.16
CA ARG A 206 10.07 8.35 -7.26
C ARG A 206 9.30 8.36 -8.59
N PRO A 207 8.84 9.53 -9.06
CA PRO A 207 8.00 9.65 -10.26
C PRO A 207 8.64 8.98 -11.50
N ALA A 208 9.95 9.16 -11.69
CA ALA A 208 10.66 8.58 -12.82
C ALA A 208 10.68 7.04 -12.79
N LEU A 209 10.87 6.44 -11.61
CA LEU A 209 10.87 4.97 -11.47
C LEU A 209 9.49 4.39 -11.80
N LEU A 210 8.43 4.99 -11.23
CA LEU A 210 7.06 4.54 -11.48
C LEU A 210 6.67 4.73 -12.95
N ALA A 211 7.04 5.87 -13.57
CA ALA A 211 6.73 6.14 -14.97
C ALA A 211 7.41 5.12 -15.91
N VAL A 212 8.69 4.83 -15.70
CA VAL A 212 9.42 3.81 -16.48
C VAL A 212 8.77 2.43 -16.31
N ASP A 213 8.37 2.07 -15.09
CA ASP A 213 7.71 0.80 -14.83
C ASP A 213 6.36 0.68 -15.55
N LEU A 214 5.55 1.75 -15.51
CA LEU A 214 4.26 1.81 -16.19
C LEU A 214 4.41 1.75 -17.71
N HIS A 215 5.37 2.49 -18.29
CA HIS A 215 5.66 2.41 -19.73
C HIS A 215 6.10 1.01 -20.15
N LYS A 216 6.94 0.36 -19.35
CA LYS A 216 7.37 -1.03 -19.59
C LYS A 216 6.18 -1.99 -19.57
N PHE A 217 5.28 -1.83 -18.60
CA PHE A 217 4.05 -2.63 -18.52
C PHE A 217 3.16 -2.43 -19.77
N VAL A 218 2.85 -1.19 -20.14
CA VAL A 218 2.02 -0.88 -21.32
C VAL A 218 2.65 -1.42 -22.60
N THR A 219 3.95 -1.19 -22.80
CA THR A 219 4.68 -1.70 -23.97
C THR A 219 4.67 -3.23 -24.04
N THR A 220 4.73 -3.91 -22.90
CA THR A 220 4.65 -5.37 -22.85
C THR A 220 3.25 -5.85 -23.19
N LEU A 221 2.23 -5.17 -22.66
CA LEU A 221 0.83 -5.49 -22.90
C LEU A 221 0.48 -5.42 -24.39
N GLU A 222 0.86 -4.32 -25.05
CA GLU A 222 0.62 -4.08 -26.48
C GLU A 222 1.28 -5.11 -27.40
N LYS A 223 2.37 -5.75 -26.95
CA LYS A 223 3.04 -6.83 -27.70
C LYS A 223 2.36 -8.19 -27.53
N THR A 224 1.55 -8.35 -26.49
CA THR A 224 0.89 -9.61 -26.13
C THR A 224 -0.58 -9.69 -26.55
N THR A 225 -1.15 -8.58 -27.01
CA THR A 225 -2.50 -8.45 -27.59
C THR A 225 -2.43 -8.35 -29.10
#